data_AF-A0A101J0C0-F1
#
_entry.id   AF-A0A101J0C0-F1
#
_cell.length_a   1.000
_cell.length_b   1.000
_cell.length_c   1.000
_cell.angle_alpha   90.00
_cell.angle_beta   90.00
_cell.angle_gamma   90.00
#
_symmetry.space_group_name_H-M   'P 1'
#
loop_
_entity.id
_entity.type
_entity.pdbx_description
1 polymer ?
#
loop_
_entity_poly.entity_id
_entity_poly.type
_entity_poly.pdbx_seq_one_letter_code
_entity_poly.pdbx_strand_id
1 'polypeptide(L)'
;MPMTGSYSKYLVVVLVLFGAIVACGCMAFGEEDTQADRITGNGTVTYVDLEGGFYGITADDGECYLPAGLPAAFQEDGLRVMFVVDVASETATIQQWGTPVDIVSIEKGDIRRSVAANGTVTYLDLEGGFYGIVTDDGRNYLPGNLPEEYRTDGLRVLFSADVEDGGAGVHMWGTPVEIRSIERIDGVLLVSGNATITYIDLEGGFYGFVTDDGRRYLPLDLNETWQIDGMNVTFVGEVQENTVTLQQWGTPVEVVAIDTAGNATFVAKTGTVTYIDLEGGFYGIVADDGERYLPLGLNESYRVDGMLLAFVGEIARDTVTLQQWGTPIDIIDIPWACARCGGNVGLANPAAVWCTEQGHTYEIRKNPDGSEYGVCIFANATVVDAWDYYRQTH
;
A
#
# COMPACT_ATOMS: atom_id res chain seq x y z
N MET A 1 90.51 -9.71 20.49
CA MET A 1 90.11 -9.09 19.20
C MET A 1 90.70 -9.93 18.09
N PRO A 2 89.97 -10.27 17.01
CA PRO A 2 88.73 -9.69 16.45
C PRO A 2 87.48 -10.52 16.86
N MET A 3 86.30 -9.96 17.14
CA MET A 3 85.33 -9.14 16.39
C MET A 3 84.38 -9.95 15.49
N THR A 4 83.12 -9.99 15.97
CA THR A 4 81.82 -9.86 15.25
C THR A 4 81.52 -10.86 14.12
N GLY A 5 80.35 -11.47 13.97
CA GLY A 5 79.01 -11.47 14.57
C GLY A 5 78.25 -12.56 13.76
N SER A 6 77.15 -13.17 14.19
CA SER A 6 75.81 -12.58 14.13
C SER A 6 74.82 -13.76 13.95
N TYR A 7 73.84 -13.80 14.85
CA TYR A 7 72.53 -14.47 14.87
C TYR A 7 72.30 -15.97 14.53
N SER A 8 71.64 -16.55 15.52
CA SER A 8 71.17 -17.92 15.72
C SER A 8 69.98 -18.32 14.85
N LYS A 9 70.03 -19.53 14.29
CA LYS A 9 68.88 -20.33 13.80
C LYS A 9 69.05 -21.77 14.31
N TYR A 10 67.91 -22.43 14.51
CA TYR A 10 67.69 -23.84 14.89
C TYR A 10 67.76 -24.10 16.40
N LEU A 11 66.63 -24.34 17.07
CA LEU A 11 65.74 -25.52 17.05
C LEU A 11 66.41 -26.76 17.69
N VAL A 12 65.71 -27.32 18.68
CA VAL A 12 65.94 -28.57 19.44
C VAL A 12 66.96 -28.39 20.58
N VAL A 13 66.61 -28.57 21.87
CA VAL A 13 66.49 -29.85 22.57
C VAL A 13 65.68 -29.70 23.88
N VAL A 14 64.64 -30.55 24.00
CA VAL A 14 64.23 -31.42 25.13
C VAL A 14 64.47 -30.94 26.58
N LEU A 15 63.39 -30.87 27.37
CA LEU A 15 63.23 -31.69 28.59
C LEU A 15 61.80 -31.64 29.17
N VAL A 16 61.38 -32.83 29.57
CA VAL A 16 60.05 -33.27 29.98
C VAL A 16 59.92 -33.22 31.50
N LEU A 17 58.73 -32.80 31.99
CA LEU A 17 58.00 -33.18 33.23
C LEU A 17 57.52 -31.97 34.07
N PHE A 18 56.21 -31.72 34.07
CA PHE A 18 55.29 -32.22 35.12
C PHE A 18 53.85 -31.96 34.68
N GLY A 19 53.00 -32.98 34.78
CA GLY A 19 51.57 -32.88 34.45
C GLY A 19 50.76 -32.27 35.59
N ALA A 20 49.85 -31.37 35.22
CA ALA A 20 48.67 -31.01 36.01
C ALA A 20 47.53 -30.68 35.04
N ILE A 21 46.46 -31.48 35.08
CA ILE A 21 45.19 -31.25 34.37
C ILE A 21 44.28 -30.47 35.33
N VAL A 22 43.92 -29.23 34.97
CA VAL A 22 42.61 -28.62 35.30
C VAL A 22 42.22 -27.76 34.10
N ALA A 23 41.09 -28.11 33.48
CA ALA A 23 40.49 -27.40 32.37
C ALA A 23 40.04 -26.00 32.83
N CYS A 24 40.64 -24.94 32.28
CA CYS A 24 40.10 -23.58 32.39
C CYS A 24 39.00 -23.42 31.33
N GLY A 25 37.76 -23.67 31.77
CA GLY A 25 36.57 -23.18 31.08
C GLY A 25 36.46 -21.66 31.19
N CYS A 26 35.80 -21.08 30.19
CA CYS A 26 35.56 -19.66 29.99
C CYS A 26 35.02 -18.95 31.25
N MET A 27 35.60 -17.80 31.58
CA MET A 27 34.91 -16.76 32.33
C MET A 27 35.04 -15.47 31.55
N ALA A 28 34.10 -15.24 30.65
CA ALA A 28 33.68 -13.90 30.27
C ALA A 28 32.31 -13.72 30.91
N PHE A 29 32.24 -12.86 31.92
CA PHE A 29 31.00 -12.29 32.41
C PHE A 29 30.33 -11.58 31.22
N GLY A 30 29.32 -12.21 30.65
CA GLY A 30 28.27 -11.54 29.89
C GLY A 30 27.04 -11.54 30.78
N GLU A 31 26.48 -10.36 31.03
CA GLU A 31 25.13 -10.23 31.58
C GLU A 31 24.18 -11.04 30.70
N GLU A 32 23.48 -11.98 31.33
CA GLU A 32 22.47 -12.83 30.70
C GLU A 32 21.22 -11.96 30.51
N ASP A 33 21.10 -11.33 29.34
CA ASP A 33 19.93 -10.56 28.94
C ASP A 33 18.78 -11.53 28.63
N THR A 34 17.94 -11.81 29.62
CA THR A 34 16.75 -12.65 29.48
C THR A 34 15.68 -11.88 28.71
N GLN A 35 15.75 -11.88 27.38
CA GLN A 35 14.63 -11.49 26.53
C GLN A 35 13.61 -12.64 26.52
N ALA A 36 12.68 -12.65 27.47
CA ALA A 36 11.60 -13.63 27.51
C ALA A 36 10.55 -13.29 26.43
N ASP A 37 10.06 -14.33 25.75
CA ASP A 37 9.11 -14.31 24.62
C ASP A 37 7.88 -13.42 24.86
N ARG A 38 7.94 -12.16 24.42
CA ARG A 38 6.81 -11.22 24.41
C ARG A 38 6.04 -11.33 23.09
N ILE A 39 4.75 -11.62 23.18
CA ILE A 39 3.82 -11.79 22.06
C ILE A 39 2.81 -10.64 22.07
N THR A 40 2.54 -10.06 20.91
CA THR A 40 1.53 -9.00 20.72
C THR A 40 0.60 -9.40 19.59
N GLY A 41 -0.71 -9.20 19.76
CA GLY A 41 -1.68 -9.55 18.73
C GLY A 41 -3.10 -9.10 19.01
N ASN A 42 -3.95 -9.34 18.02
CA ASN A 42 -5.41 -9.25 18.15
C ASN A 42 -5.99 -10.65 18.33
N GLY A 43 -7.04 -10.75 19.13
CA GLY A 43 -7.73 -12.01 19.35
C GLY A 43 -9.14 -11.86 19.88
N THR A 44 -9.77 -13.00 20.11
CA THR A 44 -11.11 -13.11 20.66
C THR A 44 -11.04 -13.90 21.96
N VAL A 45 -11.58 -13.33 23.03
CA VAL A 45 -11.77 -14.03 24.30
C VAL A 45 -12.79 -15.15 24.08
N THR A 46 -12.41 -16.38 24.42
CA THR A 46 -13.22 -17.58 24.21
C THR A 46 -13.41 -18.30 25.55
N TYR A 47 -14.65 -18.62 25.89
CA TYR A 47 -14.96 -19.49 27.02
C TYR A 47 -14.80 -20.96 26.61
N VAL A 48 -13.99 -21.71 27.36
CA VAL A 48 -13.71 -23.12 27.10
C VAL A 48 -14.25 -23.95 28.26
N ASP A 49 -15.24 -24.80 27.98
CA ASP A 49 -15.87 -25.72 28.95
C ASP A 49 -15.06 -27.01 29.13
N LEU A 50 -13.82 -26.87 29.57
CA LEU A 50 -12.95 -27.98 29.99
C LEU A 50 -12.52 -27.77 31.44
N GLU A 51 -12.52 -28.84 32.23
CA GLU A 51 -12.00 -28.87 33.61
C GLU A 51 -12.55 -27.78 34.57
N GLY A 52 -13.83 -27.42 34.42
CA GLY A 52 -14.50 -26.43 35.27
C GLY A 52 -14.65 -25.04 34.64
N GLY A 53 -14.23 -24.88 33.39
CA GLY A 53 -14.49 -23.68 32.59
C GLY A 53 -13.44 -22.60 32.79
N PHE A 54 -12.85 -22.11 31.70
CA PHE A 54 -11.91 -21.00 31.73
C PHE A 54 -12.03 -20.10 30.51
N TYR A 55 -11.48 -18.89 30.58
CA TYR A 55 -11.40 -17.96 29.45
C TYR A 55 -9.99 -17.97 28.87
N GLY A 56 -9.89 -18.21 27.56
CA GLY A 56 -8.68 -18.13 26.76
C GLY A 56 -8.74 -17.01 25.74
N ILE A 57 -7.62 -16.68 25.11
CA ILE A 57 -7.56 -15.74 23.99
C ILE A 57 -7.19 -16.54 22.73
N THR A 58 -8.07 -16.56 21.74
CA THR A 58 -7.78 -17.11 20.41
C THR A 58 -7.33 -15.96 19.52
N ALA A 59 -6.07 -15.94 19.12
CA ALA A 59 -5.55 -14.91 18.23
C ALA A 59 -6.08 -15.05 16.80
N ASP A 60 -6.03 -13.96 16.03
CA ASP A 60 -6.52 -13.93 14.66
C ASP A 60 -5.72 -14.85 13.71
N ASP A 61 -4.50 -15.24 14.08
CA ASP A 61 -3.67 -16.25 13.39
C ASP A 61 -4.06 -17.71 13.74
N GLY A 62 -4.98 -17.90 14.69
CA GLY A 62 -5.47 -19.19 15.15
C GLY A 62 -4.71 -19.77 16.35
N GLU A 63 -3.64 -19.12 16.83
CA GLU A 63 -2.95 -19.53 18.04
C GLU A 63 -3.83 -19.28 19.27
N CYS A 64 -3.75 -20.20 20.24
CA CYS A 64 -4.54 -20.13 21.47
C CYS A 64 -3.63 -19.79 22.64
N TYR A 65 -4.01 -18.82 23.46
CA TYR A 65 -3.26 -18.38 24.62
C TYR A 65 -4.10 -18.54 25.89
N LEU A 66 -3.48 -19.09 26.93
CA LEU A 66 -4.08 -19.32 28.22
C LEU A 66 -3.51 -18.33 29.24
N PRO A 67 -4.19 -17.19 29.47
CA PRO A 67 -3.70 -16.18 30.41
C PRO A 67 -3.79 -16.68 31.86
N ALA A 68 -2.77 -16.40 32.67
CA ALA A 68 -2.73 -16.68 34.12
C ALA A 68 -3.70 -15.82 34.98
N GLY A 69 -4.82 -15.42 34.39
CA GLY A 69 -5.85 -14.57 35.00
C GLY A 69 -6.29 -13.45 34.06
N LEU A 70 -7.33 -13.71 33.27
CA LEU A 70 -7.98 -12.67 32.47
C LEU A 70 -8.75 -11.70 33.40
N PRO A 71 -8.54 -10.37 33.33
CA PRO A 71 -9.27 -9.45 34.20
C PRO A 71 -10.78 -9.54 33.98
N ALA A 72 -11.58 -9.41 35.05
CA ALA A 72 -13.04 -9.64 35.00
C ALA A 72 -13.77 -8.78 33.95
N ALA A 73 -13.26 -7.58 33.64
CA ALA A 73 -13.82 -6.69 32.61
C ALA A 73 -13.69 -7.25 31.17
N PHE A 74 -12.88 -8.30 30.99
CA PHE A 74 -12.62 -8.97 29.71
C PHE A 74 -13.09 -10.43 29.71
N GLN A 75 -13.68 -10.94 30.79
CA GLN A 75 -14.24 -12.29 30.88
C GLN A 75 -15.64 -12.37 30.24
N GLU A 76 -15.71 -12.05 28.96
CA GLU A 76 -16.92 -12.09 28.15
C GLU A 76 -16.61 -12.94 26.91
N ASP A 77 -17.37 -14.01 26.72
CA ASP A 77 -17.20 -14.90 25.58
C ASP A 77 -17.51 -14.14 24.28
N GLY A 78 -16.60 -14.22 23.31
CA GLY A 78 -16.67 -13.48 22.05
C GLY A 78 -16.12 -12.05 22.07
N LEU A 79 -15.56 -11.57 23.20
CA LEU A 79 -15.01 -10.22 23.29
C LEU A 79 -13.72 -10.10 22.46
N ARG A 80 -13.68 -9.16 21.50
CA ARG A 80 -12.47 -8.81 20.76
C ARG A 80 -11.49 -8.04 21.65
N VAL A 81 -10.22 -8.39 21.59
CA VAL A 81 -9.15 -7.79 22.39
C VAL A 81 -7.88 -7.58 21.58
N MET A 82 -7.19 -6.48 21.84
CA MET A 82 -5.77 -6.29 21.52
C MET A 82 -4.99 -6.66 22.77
N PHE A 83 -3.96 -7.49 22.67
CA PHE A 83 -3.22 -7.98 23.83
C PHE A 83 -1.71 -7.95 23.60
N VAL A 84 -0.98 -7.76 24.70
CA VAL A 84 0.45 -8.01 24.84
C VAL A 84 0.62 -8.99 25.98
N VAL A 85 1.29 -10.10 25.75
CA VAL A 85 1.47 -11.19 26.71
C VAL A 85 2.90 -11.70 26.71
N ASP A 86 3.39 -12.16 27.85
CA ASP A 86 4.70 -12.80 27.98
C ASP A 86 4.47 -14.32 28.16
N VAL A 87 5.23 -15.17 27.44
CA VAL A 87 5.09 -16.64 27.56
C VAL A 87 5.55 -17.10 28.95
N ALA A 88 4.66 -17.77 29.67
CA ALA A 88 4.95 -18.27 31.00
C ALA A 88 5.74 -19.59 30.91
N SER A 89 7.08 -19.49 30.94
CA SER A 89 7.94 -20.66 31.02
C SER A 89 7.80 -21.36 32.38
N GLU A 90 7.61 -22.68 32.36
CA GLU A 90 7.46 -23.57 33.53
C GLU A 90 6.12 -23.58 34.28
N THR A 91 5.00 -23.23 33.61
CA THR A 91 3.67 -23.51 34.19
C THR A 91 3.10 -24.81 33.64
N ALA A 92 3.05 -25.85 34.48
CA ALA A 92 2.26 -27.05 34.18
C ALA A 92 0.78 -26.70 34.37
N THR A 93 0.06 -26.48 33.27
CA THR A 93 -1.39 -26.26 33.29
C THR A 93 -2.12 -27.59 33.31
N ILE A 94 -3.23 -27.65 34.06
CA ILE A 94 -4.13 -28.80 34.00
C ILE A 94 -4.87 -28.76 32.66
N GLN A 95 -5.16 -27.54 32.21
CA GLN A 95 -5.79 -27.20 30.95
C GLN A 95 -4.82 -27.50 29.80
N GLN A 96 -5.11 -28.54 29.04
CA GLN A 96 -4.37 -28.92 27.82
C GLN A 96 -4.79 -28.05 26.61
N TRP A 97 -4.87 -26.74 26.80
CA TRP A 97 -5.37 -25.81 25.78
C TRP A 97 -4.60 -24.50 25.83
N GLY A 98 -4.03 -24.12 24.69
CA GLY A 98 -3.28 -22.88 24.50
C GLY A 98 -1.92 -22.82 25.20
N THR A 99 -1.11 -21.86 24.76
CA THR A 99 0.19 -21.53 25.37
C THR A 99 -0.06 -20.72 26.65
N PRO A 100 0.45 -21.13 27.83
CA PRO A 100 0.32 -20.36 29.06
C PRO A 100 1.05 -19.02 28.94
N VAL A 101 0.36 -17.94 29.28
CA VAL A 101 0.91 -16.58 29.17
C VAL A 101 0.52 -15.69 30.35
N ASP A 102 1.34 -14.67 30.59
CA ASP A 102 1.04 -13.57 31.51
C ASP A 102 0.60 -12.34 30.72
N ILE A 103 -0.53 -11.74 31.08
CA ILE A 103 -1.02 -10.52 30.41
C ILE A 103 -0.17 -9.32 30.85
N VAL A 104 0.52 -8.72 29.88
CA VAL A 104 1.25 -7.46 30.04
C VAL A 104 0.29 -6.28 29.86
N SER A 105 -0.51 -6.31 28.79
CA SER A 105 -1.60 -5.37 28.56
C SER A 105 -2.72 -6.04 27.77
N ILE A 106 -3.95 -5.58 28.00
CA ILE A 106 -5.12 -6.02 27.25
C ILE A 106 -6.11 -4.86 27.16
N GLU A 107 -6.56 -4.59 25.94
CA GLU A 107 -7.52 -3.53 25.63
C GLU A 107 -8.68 -4.12 24.82
N LYS A 108 -9.87 -3.53 24.93
CA LYS A 108 -11.00 -3.97 24.12
C LYS A 108 -10.64 -3.66 22.67
N GLY A 109 -10.53 -4.71 21.87
CA GLY A 109 -10.32 -4.61 20.44
C GLY A 109 -11.53 -3.98 19.79
N ASP A 110 -11.35 -3.48 18.57
CA ASP A 110 -12.44 -2.91 17.79
C ASP A 110 -13.58 -3.92 17.65
N ILE A 111 -14.68 -3.68 18.37
CA ILE A 111 -15.88 -4.53 18.39
C ILE A 111 -16.77 -4.30 17.16
N ARG A 112 -16.41 -3.37 16.28
CA ARG A 112 -17.16 -3.10 15.06
C ARG A 112 -16.99 -4.27 14.09
N ARG A 113 -18.09 -4.90 13.69
CA ARG A 113 -18.09 -5.86 12.59
C ARG A 113 -17.69 -5.11 11.33
N SER A 114 -16.50 -5.33 10.81
CA SER A 114 -16.05 -4.70 9.58
C SER A 114 -16.33 -5.57 8.36
N VAL A 115 -16.47 -4.93 7.20
CA VAL A 115 -16.56 -5.57 5.88
C VAL A 115 -15.53 -4.94 4.96
N ALA A 116 -14.84 -5.77 4.17
CA ALA A 116 -14.03 -5.31 3.06
C ALA A 116 -14.40 -6.11 1.80
N ALA A 117 -14.79 -5.42 0.73
CA ALA A 117 -15.28 -6.06 -0.48
C ALA A 117 -15.21 -5.13 -1.71
N ASN A 118 -15.27 -5.74 -2.89
CA ASN A 118 -15.55 -5.03 -4.13
C ASN A 118 -17.07 -4.88 -4.30
N GLY A 119 -17.49 -3.75 -4.82
CA GLY A 119 -18.89 -3.50 -5.13
C GLY A 119 -19.09 -2.39 -6.15
N THR A 120 -20.35 -2.15 -6.46
CA THR A 120 -20.82 -1.12 -7.40
C THR A 120 -21.67 -0.13 -6.62
N VAL A 121 -21.33 1.16 -6.71
CA VAL A 121 -22.18 2.23 -6.21
C VAL A 121 -23.42 2.30 -7.08
N THR A 122 -24.59 2.25 -6.47
CA THR A 122 -25.89 2.27 -7.15
C THR A 122 -26.75 3.39 -6.58
N TYR A 123 -27.35 4.18 -7.46
CA TYR A 123 -28.38 5.15 -7.07
C TYR A 123 -29.75 4.47 -6.99
N LEU A 124 -30.43 4.63 -5.86
CA LEU A 124 -31.78 4.11 -5.62
C LEU A 124 -32.77 5.25 -5.51
N ASP A 125 -33.69 5.34 -6.46
CA ASP A 125 -34.77 6.35 -6.51
C ASP A 125 -35.94 5.98 -5.58
N LEU A 126 -35.67 5.89 -4.28
CA LEU A 126 -36.68 5.68 -3.23
C LEU A 126 -36.56 6.79 -2.18
N GLU A 127 -37.69 7.30 -1.69
CA GLU A 127 -37.77 8.26 -0.56
C GLU A 127 -36.89 9.53 -0.71
N GLY A 128 -36.67 10.00 -1.93
CA GLY A 128 -35.85 11.19 -2.22
C GLY A 128 -34.46 10.86 -2.79
N GLY A 129 -34.16 9.59 -3.00
CA GLY A 129 -32.96 9.13 -3.68
C GLY A 129 -31.76 8.98 -2.75
N PHE A 130 -31.11 7.82 -2.77
CA PHE A 130 -29.87 7.61 -2.01
C PHE A 130 -28.89 6.70 -2.76
N TYR A 131 -27.62 6.77 -2.38
CA TYR A 131 -26.57 5.91 -2.93
C TYR A 131 -26.28 4.75 -1.98
N GLY A 132 -26.21 3.55 -2.54
CA GLY A 132 -25.85 2.32 -1.85
C GLY A 132 -24.70 1.60 -2.55
N ILE A 133 -24.06 0.63 -1.88
CA ILE A 133 -23.02 -0.21 -2.48
C ILE A 133 -23.55 -1.64 -2.57
N VAL A 134 -23.58 -2.19 -3.78
CA VAL A 134 -23.93 -3.59 -4.05
C VAL A 134 -22.64 -4.37 -4.32
N THR A 135 -22.28 -5.30 -3.43
CA THR A 135 -21.08 -6.10 -3.57
C THR A 135 -21.22 -7.18 -4.64
N ASP A 136 -20.10 -7.71 -5.12
CA ASP A 136 -20.06 -8.74 -6.16
C ASP A 136 -20.75 -10.05 -5.75
N ASP A 137 -20.83 -10.32 -4.45
CA ASP A 137 -21.56 -11.44 -3.86
C ASP A 137 -23.06 -11.16 -3.64
N GLY A 138 -23.54 -10.00 -4.07
CA GLY A 138 -24.95 -9.60 -4.04
C GLY A 138 -25.45 -9.07 -2.70
N ARG A 139 -24.56 -8.71 -1.76
CA ARG A 139 -24.95 -8.02 -0.51
C ARG A 139 -25.08 -6.52 -0.76
N ASN A 140 -25.96 -5.88 0.01
CA ASN A 140 -26.24 -4.46 -0.09
C ASN A 140 -25.77 -3.75 1.18
N TYR A 141 -25.03 -2.67 1.03
CA TYR A 141 -24.54 -1.83 2.11
C TYR A 141 -25.01 -0.40 1.92
N LEU A 142 -25.48 0.22 3.00
CA LEU A 142 -25.98 1.60 3.02
C LEU A 142 -24.97 2.48 3.77
N PRO A 143 -24.06 3.17 3.05
CA PRO A 143 -23.04 4.00 3.67
C PRO A 143 -23.63 5.31 4.22
N GLY A 144 -23.41 5.59 5.51
CA GLY A 144 -23.81 6.86 6.15
C GLY A 144 -22.93 8.05 5.78
N ASN A 145 -21.71 7.79 5.30
CA ASN A 145 -20.66 8.79 5.03
C ASN A 145 -20.01 8.63 3.63
N LEU A 146 -20.76 8.19 2.61
CA LEU A 146 -20.22 8.06 1.25
C LEU A 146 -19.74 9.43 0.72
N PRO A 147 -18.44 9.58 0.38
CA PRO A 147 -17.90 10.85 -0.12
C PRO A 147 -18.54 11.25 -1.45
N GLU A 148 -18.64 12.55 -1.71
CA GLU A 148 -19.37 13.09 -2.87
C GLU A 148 -18.79 12.65 -4.21
N GLU A 149 -17.47 12.56 -4.31
CA GLU A 149 -16.77 12.05 -5.50
C GLU A 149 -17.12 10.58 -5.83
N TYR A 150 -17.63 9.79 -4.88
CA TYR A 150 -18.08 8.41 -5.11
C TYR A 150 -19.59 8.30 -5.36
N ARG A 151 -20.34 9.41 -5.37
CA ARG A 151 -21.80 9.44 -5.62
C ARG A 151 -22.11 9.45 -7.11
N THR A 152 -21.57 8.47 -7.82
CA THR A 152 -21.85 8.24 -9.25
C THR A 152 -22.44 6.85 -9.41
N ASP A 153 -23.60 6.78 -10.03
CA ASP A 153 -24.25 5.49 -10.31
C ASP A 153 -23.39 4.64 -11.26
N GLY A 154 -23.25 3.35 -10.94
CA GLY A 154 -22.44 2.41 -11.70
C GLY A 154 -20.95 2.36 -11.34
N LEU A 155 -20.46 3.24 -10.47
CA LEU A 155 -19.03 3.31 -10.12
C LEU A 155 -18.57 2.06 -9.34
N ARG A 156 -17.56 1.33 -9.82
CA ARG A 156 -17.00 0.20 -9.08
C ARG A 156 -15.93 0.65 -8.10
N VAL A 157 -16.01 0.08 -6.91
CA VAL A 157 -15.16 0.45 -5.78
C VAL A 157 -14.69 -0.79 -5.01
N LEU A 158 -13.49 -0.70 -4.45
CA LEU A 158 -13.04 -1.53 -3.34
C LEU A 158 -13.22 -0.69 -2.08
N PHE A 159 -13.94 -1.21 -1.09
CA PHE A 159 -14.18 -0.48 0.14
C PHE A 159 -13.94 -1.34 1.38
N SER A 160 -13.69 -0.67 2.50
CA SER A 160 -13.71 -1.21 3.85
C SER A 160 -14.62 -0.33 4.70
N ALA A 161 -15.49 -0.93 5.51
CA ALA A 161 -16.48 -0.21 6.29
C ALA A 161 -16.81 -0.92 7.61
N ASP A 162 -17.28 -0.15 8.57
CA ASP A 162 -17.83 -0.64 9.83
C ASP A 162 -19.32 -0.82 9.73
N VAL A 163 -19.81 -2.00 10.12
CA VAL A 163 -21.24 -2.26 10.26
C VAL A 163 -21.76 -1.55 11.52
N GLU A 164 -22.80 -0.73 11.33
CA GLU A 164 -23.47 -0.07 12.44
C GLU A 164 -24.51 -1.01 13.06
N ASP A 165 -24.30 -1.42 14.31
CA ASP A 165 -25.25 -2.23 15.06
C ASP A 165 -26.40 -1.36 15.60
N GLY A 166 -27.52 -1.31 14.87
CA GLY A 166 -28.64 -0.46 15.29
C GLY A 166 -29.89 -0.45 14.40
N GLY A 167 -30.63 -1.56 14.38
CA GLY A 167 -32.02 -1.59 13.86
C GLY A 167 -32.16 -1.52 12.33
N ALA A 168 -33.36 -1.83 11.84
CA ALA A 168 -33.67 -1.72 10.42
C ALA A 168 -33.39 -0.28 9.95
N GLY A 169 -32.46 -0.12 9.00
CA GLY A 169 -32.11 1.19 8.44
C GLY A 169 -33.34 1.90 7.91
N VAL A 170 -33.29 3.24 7.89
CA VAL A 170 -34.41 4.13 7.50
C VAL A 170 -35.06 3.67 6.18
N HIS A 171 -34.25 3.18 5.24
CA HIS A 171 -34.67 2.82 3.90
C HIS A 171 -35.02 1.33 3.69
N MET A 172 -35.06 0.49 4.75
CA MET A 172 -35.25 -0.97 4.65
C MET A 172 -34.38 -1.65 3.56
N TRP A 173 -33.26 -1.04 3.18
CA TRP A 173 -32.39 -1.47 2.11
C TRP A 173 -30.94 -1.45 2.59
N GLY A 174 -30.28 -2.59 2.47
CA GLY A 174 -28.88 -2.78 2.84
C GLY A 174 -28.59 -2.76 4.34
N THR A 175 -27.37 -3.17 4.67
CA THR A 175 -26.82 -3.07 6.03
C THR A 175 -26.19 -1.68 6.19
N PRO A 176 -26.59 -0.88 7.19
CA PRO A 176 -25.96 0.41 7.47
C PRO A 176 -24.47 0.26 7.79
N VAL A 177 -23.63 1.07 7.16
CA VAL A 177 -22.18 1.06 7.36
C VAL A 177 -21.56 2.45 7.39
N GLU A 178 -20.44 2.57 8.07
CA GLU A 178 -19.54 3.74 8.02
C GLU A 178 -18.28 3.36 7.23
N ILE A 179 -18.05 4.00 6.07
CA ILE A 179 -16.90 3.78 5.21
C ILE A 179 -15.61 4.21 5.93
N ARG A 180 -14.65 3.29 6.02
CA ARG A 180 -13.28 3.55 6.50
C ARG A 180 -12.34 3.93 5.36
N SER A 181 -12.43 3.21 4.26
CA SER A 181 -11.63 3.45 3.06
C SER A 181 -12.44 3.03 1.84
N ILE A 182 -12.37 3.80 0.77
CA ILE A 182 -13.01 3.50 -0.50
C ILE A 182 -12.08 3.97 -1.61
N GLU A 183 -11.88 3.13 -2.61
CA GLU A 183 -11.02 3.41 -3.77
C GLU A 183 -11.77 2.96 -5.03
N ARG A 184 -11.68 3.74 -6.11
CA ARG A 184 -12.24 3.37 -7.41
C ARG A 184 -11.42 2.23 -8.01
N ILE A 185 -12.08 1.21 -8.51
CA ILE A 185 -11.41 0.06 -9.17
C ILE A 185 -11.73 -0.05 -10.65
N ASP A 186 -12.72 0.69 -11.13
CA ASP A 186 -12.86 0.93 -12.56
C ASP A 186 -11.77 1.91 -12.97
N GLY A 187 -10.89 1.46 -13.86
CA GLY A 187 -9.92 2.34 -14.51
C GLY A 187 -10.63 3.43 -15.32
N VAL A 188 -9.87 4.44 -15.74
CA VAL A 188 -10.35 5.46 -16.67
C VAL A 188 -10.13 5.04 -18.11
N LEU A 189 -11.05 5.41 -18.99
CA LEU A 189 -10.86 5.27 -20.43
C LEU A 189 -10.24 6.57 -20.96
N LEU A 190 -8.94 6.52 -21.24
CA LEU A 190 -8.21 7.62 -21.87
C LEU A 190 -8.24 7.46 -23.39
N VAL A 191 -8.52 8.56 -24.09
CA VAL A 191 -8.38 8.66 -25.54
C VAL A 191 -7.31 9.69 -25.86
N SER A 192 -6.46 9.42 -26.83
CA SER A 192 -5.40 10.34 -27.24
C SER A 192 -5.15 10.26 -28.74
N GLY A 193 -4.59 11.34 -29.28
CA GLY A 193 -4.18 11.40 -30.67
C GLY A 193 -4.19 12.82 -31.25
N ASN A 194 -3.99 12.89 -32.56
CA ASN A 194 -4.10 14.14 -33.30
C ASN A 194 -5.55 14.37 -33.72
N ALA A 195 -6.00 15.63 -33.61
CA ALA A 195 -7.31 16.05 -34.07
C ALA A 195 -7.27 17.48 -34.63
N THR A 196 -8.24 17.79 -35.47
CA THR A 196 -8.57 19.15 -35.86
C THR A 196 -9.73 19.65 -35.00
N ILE A 197 -9.53 20.78 -34.34
CA ILE A 197 -10.60 21.50 -33.66
C ILE A 197 -11.54 22.07 -34.73
N THR A 198 -12.80 21.64 -34.70
CA THR A 198 -13.80 22.02 -35.68
C THR A 198 -14.95 22.72 -34.99
N TYR A 199 -15.42 23.84 -35.53
CA TYR A 199 -16.67 24.46 -35.11
C TYR A 199 -17.87 23.75 -35.74
N ILE A 200 -18.83 23.34 -34.92
CA ILE A 200 -20.05 22.64 -35.31
C ILE A 200 -21.24 23.54 -35.04
N ASP A 201 -21.92 23.98 -36.10
CA ASP A 201 -23.13 24.80 -36.06
C ASP A 201 -24.38 23.94 -35.79
N LEU A 202 -24.45 23.32 -34.62
CA LEU A 202 -25.62 22.63 -34.09
C LEU A 202 -25.94 23.19 -32.71
N GLU A 203 -27.24 23.37 -32.42
CA GLU A 203 -27.76 23.74 -31.10
C GLU A 203 -27.08 24.97 -30.43
N GLY A 204 -26.72 25.98 -31.24
CA GLY A 204 -26.07 27.20 -30.74
C GLY A 204 -24.56 27.25 -30.95
N GLY A 205 -23.99 26.20 -31.54
CA GLY A 205 -22.58 26.18 -31.95
C GLY A 205 -21.66 25.70 -30.85
N PHE A 206 -20.79 24.75 -31.16
CA PHE A 206 -19.76 24.25 -30.23
C PHE A 206 -18.50 23.83 -30.97
N TYR A 207 -17.40 23.65 -30.24
CA TYR A 207 -16.16 23.12 -30.80
C TYR A 207 -16.01 21.64 -30.45
N GLY A 208 -15.56 20.85 -31.41
CA GLY A 208 -15.32 19.42 -31.25
C GLY A 208 -13.98 19.01 -31.83
N PHE A 209 -13.42 17.92 -31.32
CA PHE A 209 -12.24 17.29 -31.91
C PHE A 209 -12.67 16.30 -32.99
N VAL A 210 -12.13 16.46 -34.18
CA VAL A 210 -12.28 15.51 -35.28
C VAL A 210 -10.90 14.93 -35.59
N THR A 211 -10.73 13.63 -35.33
CA THR A 211 -9.47 12.94 -35.61
C THR A 211 -9.35 12.60 -37.10
N ASP A 212 -8.12 12.31 -37.55
CA ASP A 212 -7.84 11.97 -38.96
C ASP A 212 -8.60 10.73 -39.45
N ASP A 213 -8.98 9.82 -38.54
CA ASP A 213 -9.77 8.63 -38.83
C ASP A 213 -11.30 8.85 -38.74
N GLY A 214 -11.73 10.10 -38.51
CA GLY A 214 -13.12 10.51 -38.50
C GLY A 214 -13.86 10.27 -37.18
N ARG A 215 -13.16 9.82 -36.12
CA ARG A 215 -13.74 9.82 -34.76
C ARG A 215 -13.97 11.26 -34.29
N ARG A 216 -14.95 11.42 -33.42
CA ARG A 216 -15.45 12.71 -32.95
C ARG A 216 -15.49 12.69 -31.44
N TYR A 217 -14.86 13.68 -30.81
CA TYR A 217 -14.89 13.85 -29.37
C TYR A 217 -15.43 15.23 -29.04
N LEU A 218 -16.36 15.28 -28.10
CA LEU A 218 -16.97 16.50 -27.61
C LEU A 218 -16.26 16.91 -26.31
N PRO A 219 -15.35 17.89 -26.35
CA PRO A 219 -14.70 18.34 -25.14
C PRO A 219 -15.67 19.16 -24.29
N LEU A 220 -15.84 18.75 -23.03
CA LEU A 220 -16.77 19.38 -22.09
C LEU A 220 -16.19 20.64 -21.44
N ASP A 221 -14.87 20.78 -21.45
CA ASP A 221 -14.09 21.78 -20.72
C ASP A 221 -13.02 22.46 -21.60
N LEU A 222 -13.22 22.49 -22.93
CA LEU A 222 -12.25 23.09 -23.85
C LEU A 222 -12.07 24.59 -23.58
N ASN A 223 -10.86 24.95 -23.14
CA ASN A 223 -10.48 26.34 -22.87
C ASN A 223 -10.66 27.24 -24.13
N GLU A 224 -11.18 28.44 -23.93
CA GLU A 224 -11.44 29.44 -24.98
C GLU A 224 -10.22 29.75 -25.86
N THR A 225 -9.00 29.65 -25.33
CA THR A 225 -7.77 29.90 -26.11
C THR A 225 -7.55 28.87 -27.22
N TRP A 226 -8.11 27.67 -27.08
CA TRP A 226 -8.03 26.60 -28.06
C TRP A 226 -9.25 26.56 -29.01
N GLN A 227 -10.26 27.41 -28.78
CA GLN A 227 -11.49 27.45 -29.58
C GLN A 227 -11.27 28.19 -30.92
N ILE A 228 -10.39 27.63 -31.75
CA ILE A 228 -10.03 28.15 -33.05
C ILE A 228 -10.29 27.07 -34.09
N ASP A 229 -11.27 27.33 -34.96
CA ASP A 229 -11.66 26.41 -36.02
C ASP A 229 -10.50 26.12 -36.98
N GLY A 230 -10.31 24.84 -37.31
CA GLY A 230 -9.24 24.34 -38.17
C GLY A 230 -7.89 24.15 -37.47
N MET A 231 -7.78 24.38 -36.16
CA MET A 231 -6.51 24.20 -35.44
C MET A 231 -6.18 22.72 -35.27
N ASN A 232 -4.96 22.32 -35.66
CA ASN A 232 -4.47 20.96 -35.44
C ASN A 232 -3.79 20.83 -34.09
N VAL A 233 -4.27 19.89 -33.28
CA VAL A 233 -3.82 19.65 -31.92
C VAL A 233 -3.48 18.17 -31.71
N THR A 234 -2.58 17.90 -30.78
CA THR A 234 -2.48 16.61 -30.11
C THR A 234 -3.15 16.75 -28.75
N PHE A 235 -3.96 15.77 -28.36
CA PHE A 235 -4.71 15.83 -27.11
C PHE A 235 -4.75 14.49 -26.40
N VAL A 236 -5.07 14.56 -25.11
CA VAL A 236 -5.50 13.46 -24.26
C VAL A 236 -6.80 13.89 -23.60
N GLY A 237 -7.82 13.06 -23.71
CA GLY A 237 -9.11 13.25 -23.05
C GLY A 237 -9.52 12.03 -22.25
N GLU A 238 -10.16 12.27 -21.11
CA GLU A 238 -10.84 11.23 -20.33
C GLU A 238 -12.28 11.10 -20.81
N VAL A 239 -12.68 9.89 -21.20
CA VAL A 239 -14.04 9.62 -21.69
C VAL A 239 -15.03 9.64 -20.54
N GLN A 240 -16.11 10.40 -20.72
CA GLN A 240 -17.19 10.51 -19.76
C GLN A 240 -18.36 9.60 -20.18
N GLU A 241 -18.33 8.33 -19.74
CA GLU A 241 -19.22 7.26 -20.24
C GLU A 241 -20.71 7.48 -19.93
N ASN A 242 -21.04 8.18 -18.83
CA ASN A 242 -22.41 8.39 -18.37
C ASN A 242 -22.92 9.82 -18.58
N THR A 243 -22.25 10.59 -19.44
CA THR A 243 -22.62 11.98 -19.70
C THR A 243 -23.58 12.08 -20.88
N VAL A 244 -24.81 12.51 -20.61
CA VAL A 244 -25.79 12.87 -21.64
C VAL A 244 -25.55 14.32 -22.05
N THR A 245 -25.13 14.53 -23.30
CA THR A 245 -24.91 15.87 -23.85
C THR A 245 -26.11 16.30 -24.69
N LEU A 246 -26.40 17.61 -24.68
CA LEU A 246 -27.46 18.19 -25.51
C LEU A 246 -27.15 17.96 -26.99
N GLN A 247 -25.87 18.15 -27.36
CA GLN A 247 -25.37 18.13 -28.72
C GLN A 247 -25.54 16.78 -29.43
N GLN A 248 -25.68 15.67 -28.68
CA GLN A 248 -25.75 14.30 -29.21
C GLN A 248 -24.69 14.00 -30.28
N TRP A 249 -23.50 14.58 -30.11
CA TRP A 249 -22.42 14.56 -31.10
C TRP A 249 -21.11 14.15 -30.44
N GLY A 250 -20.44 13.16 -31.03
CA GLY A 250 -19.15 12.68 -30.55
C GLY A 250 -19.21 11.99 -29.19
N THR A 251 -18.07 11.45 -28.79
CA THR A 251 -17.87 10.90 -27.44
C THR A 251 -17.50 12.04 -26.49
N PRO A 252 -18.26 12.27 -25.40
CA PRO A 252 -17.93 13.31 -24.41
C PRO A 252 -16.59 13.03 -23.73
N VAL A 253 -15.73 14.04 -23.65
CA VAL A 253 -14.43 13.94 -22.99
C VAL A 253 -14.13 15.18 -22.13
N GLU A 254 -13.42 14.98 -21.02
CA GLU A 254 -12.72 16.06 -20.32
C GLU A 254 -11.27 16.12 -20.79
N VAL A 255 -10.77 17.31 -21.09
CA VAL A 255 -9.45 17.50 -21.70
C VAL A 255 -8.37 17.50 -20.63
N VAL A 256 -7.61 16.41 -20.57
CA VAL A 256 -6.50 16.25 -19.61
C VAL A 256 -5.24 16.97 -20.09
N ALA A 257 -4.92 16.84 -21.38
CA ALA A 257 -3.77 17.48 -21.98
C ALA A 257 -4.07 17.90 -23.43
N ILE A 258 -3.56 19.05 -23.84
CA ILE A 258 -3.71 19.55 -25.21
C ILE A 258 -2.52 20.43 -25.58
N ASP A 259 -2.02 20.26 -26.80
CA ASP A 259 -1.02 21.14 -27.40
C ASP A 259 -1.18 21.17 -28.92
N THR A 260 -0.54 22.11 -29.58
CA THR A 260 -0.39 22.15 -31.04
C THR A 260 0.23 20.85 -31.54
N ALA A 261 -0.35 20.29 -32.60
CA ALA A 261 0.11 19.02 -33.16
C ALA A 261 1.62 19.06 -33.49
N GLY A 262 2.37 18.12 -32.94
CA GLY A 262 3.82 17.99 -33.13
C GLY A 262 4.69 18.76 -32.13
N ASN A 263 4.10 19.65 -31.30
CA ASN A 263 4.84 20.36 -30.26
C ASN A 263 5.15 19.43 -29.08
N ALA A 264 4.14 18.74 -28.56
CA ALA A 264 4.25 17.75 -27.50
C ALA A 264 4.08 16.31 -28.04
N THR A 265 4.49 15.32 -27.24
CA THR A 265 4.10 13.92 -27.43
C THR A 265 3.58 13.38 -26.13
N PHE A 266 2.27 13.26 -26.05
CA PHE A 266 1.61 12.72 -24.89
C PHE A 266 1.58 11.20 -24.92
N VAL A 267 1.70 10.62 -23.74
CA VAL A 267 1.50 9.21 -23.44
C VAL A 267 0.34 9.15 -22.46
N ALA A 268 -0.68 8.37 -22.78
CA ALA A 268 -1.85 8.17 -21.93
C ALA A 268 -2.14 6.67 -21.86
N LYS A 269 -1.80 6.04 -20.73
CA LYS A 269 -1.83 4.57 -20.59
C LYS A 269 -2.17 4.16 -19.17
N THR A 270 -2.58 2.91 -19.03
CA THR A 270 -2.62 2.18 -17.77
C THR A 270 -1.34 1.38 -17.57
N GLY A 271 -0.91 1.24 -16.32
CA GLY A 271 0.28 0.47 -15.98
C GLY A 271 0.44 0.27 -14.47
N THR A 272 1.51 -0.45 -14.14
CA THR A 272 1.91 -0.78 -12.77
C THR A 272 3.14 0.04 -12.38
N VAL A 273 3.10 0.69 -11.23
CA VAL A 273 4.27 1.29 -10.59
C VAL A 273 5.15 0.17 -10.07
N THR A 274 6.43 0.19 -10.42
CA THR A 274 7.41 -0.82 -10.04
C THR A 274 8.62 -0.15 -9.43
N TYR A 275 9.12 -0.68 -8.32
CA TYR A 275 10.42 -0.32 -7.77
C TYR A 275 11.54 -1.04 -8.52
N ILE A 276 12.54 -0.29 -9.00
CA ILE A 276 13.70 -0.80 -9.73
C ILE A 276 14.95 -0.51 -8.93
N ASP A 277 15.64 -1.59 -8.50
CA ASP A 277 16.91 -1.51 -7.78
C ASP A 277 18.11 -1.37 -8.74
N LEU A 278 18.20 -0.20 -9.37
CA LEU A 278 19.35 0.23 -10.16
C LEU A 278 19.77 1.64 -9.72
N GLU A 279 21.07 1.89 -9.63
CA GLU A 279 21.66 3.22 -9.35
C GLU A 279 21.13 3.92 -8.08
N GLY A 280 20.81 3.17 -7.03
CA GLY A 280 20.26 3.71 -5.79
C GLY A 280 18.75 3.60 -5.64
N GLY A 281 18.08 2.99 -6.63
CA GLY A 281 16.67 2.66 -6.55
C GLY A 281 15.76 3.79 -7.06
N PHE A 282 14.79 3.44 -7.89
CA PHE A 282 13.79 4.40 -8.37
C PHE A 282 12.44 3.72 -8.67
N TYR A 283 11.38 4.51 -8.79
CA TYR A 283 10.07 4.03 -9.21
C TYR A 283 9.87 4.32 -10.70
N GLY A 284 9.54 3.28 -11.46
CA GLY A 284 9.15 3.35 -12.87
C GLY A 284 7.71 2.89 -13.07
N ILE A 285 7.15 3.19 -14.24
CA ILE A 285 5.81 2.70 -14.62
C ILE A 285 5.98 1.70 -15.77
N VAL A 286 5.47 0.49 -15.59
CA VAL A 286 5.39 -0.53 -16.64
C VAL A 286 3.96 -0.51 -17.18
N ALA A 287 3.77 0.00 -18.38
CA ALA A 287 2.46 0.04 -19.02
C ALA A 287 1.96 -1.36 -19.38
N ASP A 288 0.65 -1.52 -19.56
CA ASP A 288 0.01 -2.81 -19.85
C ASP A 288 0.48 -3.45 -21.17
N ASP A 289 1.00 -2.65 -22.10
CA ASP A 289 1.63 -3.12 -23.35
C ASP A 289 3.11 -3.52 -23.19
N GLY A 290 3.65 -3.42 -21.98
CA GLY A 290 5.01 -3.75 -21.62
C GLY A 290 6.03 -2.63 -21.85
N GLU A 291 5.61 -1.48 -22.36
CA GLU A 291 6.48 -0.30 -22.43
C GLU A 291 6.83 0.21 -21.03
N ARG A 292 8.00 0.84 -20.91
CA ARG A 292 8.55 1.30 -19.64
C ARG A 292 8.71 2.81 -19.67
N TYR A 293 8.25 3.46 -18.63
CA TYR A 293 8.27 4.90 -18.50
C TYR A 293 8.97 5.30 -17.21
N LEU A 294 9.92 6.21 -17.30
CA LEU A 294 10.59 6.80 -16.15
C LEU A 294 9.92 8.14 -15.81
N PRO A 295 9.07 8.19 -14.78
CA PRO A 295 8.42 9.43 -14.40
C PRO A 295 9.41 10.38 -13.74
N LEU A 296 9.55 11.57 -14.31
CA LEU A 296 10.32 12.67 -13.74
C LEU A 296 9.45 13.31 -12.65
N GLY A 297 9.75 13.00 -11.38
CA GLY A 297 9.06 13.61 -10.24
C GLY A 297 7.70 12.98 -9.90
N LEU A 298 7.55 11.65 -10.00
CA LEU A 298 6.36 10.96 -9.50
C LEU A 298 6.09 11.34 -8.03
N ASN A 299 4.87 11.78 -7.71
CA ASN A 299 4.47 12.12 -6.35
C ASN A 299 4.66 10.91 -5.42
N GLU A 300 5.13 11.16 -4.20
CA GLU A 300 5.39 10.12 -3.19
C GLU A 300 4.16 9.27 -2.86
N SER A 301 2.95 9.84 -2.95
CA SER A 301 1.70 9.09 -2.76
C SER A 301 1.53 7.93 -3.74
N TYR A 302 2.13 8.04 -4.93
CA TYR A 302 2.07 7.02 -5.99
C TYR A 302 3.31 6.11 -6.02
N ARG A 303 4.31 6.34 -5.16
CA ARG A 303 5.53 5.52 -5.05
C ARG A 303 5.28 4.26 -4.22
N VAL A 304 4.29 3.48 -4.63
CA VAL A 304 3.93 2.20 -4.02
C VAL A 304 4.18 1.12 -5.05
N ASP A 305 5.10 0.20 -4.73
CA ASP A 305 5.39 -0.92 -5.60
C ASP A 305 4.13 -1.79 -5.80
N GLY A 306 3.82 -2.10 -7.06
CA GLY A 306 2.61 -2.82 -7.45
C GLY A 306 1.37 -1.95 -7.64
N MET A 307 1.40 -0.64 -7.36
CA MET A 307 0.24 0.23 -7.59
C MET A 307 -0.18 0.25 -9.06
N LEU A 308 -1.46 -0.03 -9.34
CA LEU A 308 -2.02 0.18 -10.67
C LEU A 308 -2.46 1.63 -10.81
N LEU A 309 -2.18 2.23 -11.96
CA LEU A 309 -2.63 3.59 -12.25
C LEU A 309 -2.86 3.80 -13.75
N ALA A 310 -3.66 4.81 -14.06
CA ALA A 310 -3.73 5.42 -15.38
C ALA A 310 -2.99 6.76 -15.27
N PHE A 311 -2.08 7.02 -16.21
CA PHE A 311 -1.29 8.25 -16.22
C PHE A 311 -1.37 8.92 -17.57
N VAL A 312 -1.23 10.24 -17.52
CA VAL A 312 -0.98 11.10 -18.67
C VAL A 312 0.36 11.79 -18.45
N GLY A 313 1.27 11.64 -19.40
CA GLY A 313 2.58 12.28 -19.35
C GLY A 313 3.05 12.78 -20.70
N GLU A 314 4.00 13.68 -20.69
CA GLU A 314 4.69 14.17 -21.89
C GLU A 314 6.10 13.56 -21.98
N ILE A 315 6.50 13.11 -23.17
CA ILE A 315 7.85 12.57 -23.39
C ILE A 315 8.89 13.69 -23.29
N ALA A 316 9.77 13.57 -22.30
CA ALA A 316 10.87 14.49 -22.07
C ALA A 316 12.07 14.14 -22.98
N ARG A 317 11.97 14.51 -24.26
CA ARG A 317 12.90 14.08 -25.34
C ARG A 317 14.36 14.49 -25.13
N ASP A 318 14.60 15.62 -24.48
CA ASP A 318 15.94 16.19 -24.29
C ASP A 318 16.51 15.90 -22.88
N THR A 319 15.89 15.00 -22.14
CA THR A 319 16.33 14.62 -20.79
C THR A 319 17.24 13.41 -20.84
N VAL A 320 18.47 13.58 -20.34
CA VAL A 320 19.41 12.47 -20.12
C VAL A 320 19.26 12.00 -18.68
N THR A 321 18.90 10.73 -18.51
CA THR A 321 18.65 10.13 -17.20
C THR A 321 19.80 9.22 -16.83
N LEU A 322 20.15 9.20 -15.55
CA LEU A 322 21.16 8.25 -15.05
C LEU A 322 20.65 6.81 -15.22
N GLN A 323 19.37 6.59 -14.92
CA GLN A 323 18.75 5.27 -14.75
C GLN A 323 18.76 4.38 -16.00
N GLN A 324 19.06 4.93 -17.19
CA GLN A 324 19.07 4.24 -18.50
C GLN A 324 17.92 3.24 -18.70
N TRP A 325 16.74 3.53 -18.12
CA TRP A 325 15.60 2.63 -18.06
C TRP A 325 14.34 3.38 -18.42
N GLY A 326 13.59 2.85 -19.38
CA GLY A 326 12.33 3.42 -19.85
C GLY A 326 12.49 4.75 -20.60
N THR A 327 11.36 5.24 -21.10
CA THR A 327 11.25 6.56 -21.72
C THR A 327 10.99 7.61 -20.63
N PRO A 328 11.82 8.66 -20.50
CA PRO A 328 11.58 9.72 -19.53
C PRO A 328 10.31 10.50 -19.87
N ILE A 329 9.43 10.67 -18.88
CA ILE A 329 8.19 11.43 -19.03
C ILE A 329 8.00 12.40 -17.88
N ASP A 330 7.49 13.59 -18.17
CA ASP A 330 6.92 14.48 -17.17
C ASP A 330 5.46 14.09 -16.95
N ILE A 331 5.08 13.79 -15.71
CA ILE A 331 3.70 13.43 -15.37
C ILE A 331 2.85 14.70 -15.41
N ILE A 332 1.85 14.71 -16.30
CA ILE A 332 0.85 15.77 -16.41
C ILE A 332 -0.27 15.50 -15.42
N ASP A 333 -0.80 14.26 -15.44
CA ASP A 333 -1.92 13.88 -14.58
C ASP A 333 -1.93 12.37 -14.30
N ILE A 334 -2.60 11.97 -13.22
CA ILE A 334 -2.88 10.58 -12.85
C ILE A 334 -4.39 10.50 -12.57
N PRO A 335 -5.22 10.36 -13.61
CA PRO A 335 -6.68 10.44 -13.48
C PRO A 335 -7.27 9.27 -12.68
N TRP A 336 -6.51 8.17 -12.55
CA TRP A 336 -6.90 7.04 -11.72
C TRP A 336 -5.67 6.34 -11.13
N ALA A 337 -5.78 5.92 -9.88
CA ALA A 337 -4.81 5.05 -9.24
C ALA A 337 -5.53 4.14 -8.24
N CYS A 338 -5.07 2.89 -8.14
CA CYS A 338 -5.53 1.93 -7.16
C CYS A 338 -4.32 1.20 -6.56
N ALA A 339 -3.96 1.60 -5.33
CA ALA A 339 -2.87 1.01 -4.57
C ALA A 339 -3.14 -0.46 -4.23
N ARG A 340 -4.42 -0.83 -4.10
CA ARG A 340 -4.86 -2.16 -3.66
C ARG A 340 -5.26 -3.10 -4.79
N CYS A 341 -5.32 -2.61 -6.03
CA CYS A 341 -5.66 -3.40 -7.22
C CYS A 341 -4.45 -4.11 -7.83
N GLY A 342 -3.23 -3.72 -7.43
CA GLY A 342 -2.01 -4.44 -7.76
C GLY A 342 -2.08 -5.88 -7.28
N GLY A 343 -2.00 -6.84 -8.21
CA GLY A 343 -1.79 -8.23 -7.86
C GLY A 343 -0.51 -8.36 -7.05
N ASN A 344 -0.68 -8.65 -5.75
CA ASN A 344 0.24 -8.50 -4.61
C ASN A 344 -0.03 -7.23 -3.79
N VAL A 345 -1.07 -7.36 -2.98
CA VAL A 345 -1.31 -6.59 -1.76
C VAL A 345 0.00 -6.41 -0.99
N GLY A 346 0.48 -5.17 -0.89
CA GLY A 346 1.46 -4.74 0.09
C GLY A 346 2.71 -5.60 0.19
N LEU A 347 3.58 -5.56 -0.82
CA LEU A 347 4.98 -5.90 -0.56
C LEU A 347 5.51 -4.83 0.40
N ALA A 348 5.45 -5.13 1.70
CA ALA A 348 6.07 -4.30 2.71
C ALA A 348 7.51 -4.03 2.28
N ASN A 349 7.95 -2.77 2.40
CA ASN A 349 9.27 -2.32 1.94
C ASN A 349 10.30 -3.41 2.31
N PRO A 350 10.96 -4.08 1.33
CA PRO A 350 11.80 -5.23 1.61
C PRO A 350 12.86 -4.95 2.67
N ALA A 351 13.39 -3.72 2.71
CA ALA A 351 14.33 -3.29 3.74
C ALA A 351 13.68 -3.11 5.13
N ALA A 352 12.44 -2.62 5.18
CA ALA A 352 11.69 -2.49 6.43
C ALA A 352 11.28 -3.87 6.97
N VAL A 353 10.81 -4.76 6.08
CA VAL A 353 10.49 -6.15 6.39
C VAL A 353 11.71 -6.84 6.92
N TRP A 354 12.82 -6.79 6.19
CA TRP A 354 14.06 -7.43 6.61
C TRP A 354 14.59 -6.88 7.93
N CYS A 355 14.57 -5.56 8.13
CA CYS A 355 14.95 -4.96 9.41
C CYS A 355 14.12 -5.54 10.57
N THR A 356 12.79 -5.63 10.38
CA THR A 356 11.86 -6.17 11.37
C THR A 356 12.03 -7.68 11.57
N GLU A 357 12.24 -8.45 10.50
CA GLU A 357 12.49 -9.91 10.52
C GLU A 357 13.80 -10.27 11.24
N GLN A 358 14.82 -9.42 11.12
CA GLN A 358 16.09 -9.59 11.85
C GLN A 358 16.00 -9.12 13.31
N GLY A 359 14.81 -8.73 13.79
CA GLY A 359 14.54 -8.34 15.17
C GLY A 359 14.95 -6.91 15.53
N HIS A 360 15.19 -6.04 14.53
CA HIS A 360 15.54 -4.64 14.74
C HIS A 360 14.33 -3.73 14.55
N THR A 361 14.39 -2.52 15.10
CA THR A 361 13.31 -1.54 14.99
C THR A 361 13.47 -0.72 13.71
N TYR A 362 12.45 -0.68 12.87
CA TYR A 362 12.41 0.20 11.71
C TYR A 362 11.76 1.56 12.06
N GLU A 363 12.42 2.65 11.69
CA GLU A 363 11.93 4.02 11.90
C GLU A 363 12.09 4.83 10.61
N ILE A 364 11.11 5.68 10.29
CA ILE A 364 11.23 6.64 9.17
C ILE A 364 11.70 7.97 9.74
N ARG A 365 12.80 8.50 9.19
CA ARG A 365 13.39 9.79 9.55
C ARG A 365 13.29 10.77 8.40
N LYS A 366 13.27 12.06 8.74
CA LYS A 366 13.14 13.15 7.78
C LYS A 366 14.42 13.96 7.69
N ASN A 367 14.90 14.19 6.49
CA ASN A 367 16.04 15.03 6.18
C ASN A 367 15.67 16.52 6.25
N PRO A 368 16.67 17.42 6.37
CA PRO A 368 16.44 18.86 6.37
C PRO A 368 15.78 19.42 5.10
N ASP A 369 15.87 18.68 3.98
CA ASP A 369 15.22 19.00 2.70
C ASP A 369 13.78 18.47 2.61
N GLY A 370 13.30 17.79 3.65
CA GLY A 370 11.96 17.21 3.71
C GLY A 370 11.85 15.79 3.17
N SER A 371 12.91 15.21 2.59
CA SER A 371 12.91 13.81 2.14
C SER A 371 12.90 12.85 3.33
N GLU A 372 12.19 11.72 3.23
CA GLU A 372 12.15 10.70 4.28
C GLU A 372 12.98 9.48 3.89
N TYR A 373 13.65 8.87 4.87
CA TYR A 373 14.44 7.66 4.71
C TYR A 373 14.21 6.71 5.88
N GLY A 374 14.25 5.41 5.60
CA GLY A 374 14.07 4.36 6.59
C GLY A 374 15.39 3.97 7.25
N VAL A 375 15.41 3.88 8.58
CA VAL A 375 16.56 3.40 9.34
C VAL A 375 16.20 2.15 10.14
N CYS A 376 17.19 1.28 10.27
CA CYS A 376 17.17 0.11 11.11
C CYS A 376 17.95 0.37 12.40
N ILE A 377 17.27 0.26 13.54
CA ILE A 377 17.81 0.54 14.87
C ILE A 377 18.06 -0.79 15.57
N PHE A 378 19.34 -1.09 15.78
CA PHE A 378 19.80 -2.32 16.42
C PHE A 378 19.66 -2.22 17.94
N ALA A 379 19.61 -3.36 18.63
CA ALA A 379 19.52 -3.42 20.10
C ALA A 379 20.65 -2.68 20.83
N ASN A 380 21.82 -2.52 20.21
CA ASN A 380 22.95 -1.74 20.73
C ASN A 380 22.84 -0.22 20.44
N ALA A 381 21.66 0.26 20.02
CA ALA A 381 21.36 1.62 19.57
C ALA A 381 22.15 2.11 18.34
N THR A 382 22.81 1.20 17.62
CA THR A 382 23.39 1.52 16.31
C THR A 382 22.24 1.78 15.34
N VAL A 383 22.37 2.84 14.53
CA VAL A 383 21.40 3.17 13.50
C VAL A 383 22.09 3.02 12.15
N VAL A 384 21.52 2.19 11.29
CA VAL A 384 21.98 1.98 9.92
C VAL A 384 20.82 2.29 8.98
N ASP A 385 21.10 2.82 7.80
CA ASP A 385 20.08 2.94 6.77
C ASP A 385 19.50 1.54 6.46
N ALA A 386 18.17 1.43 6.41
CA ALA A 386 17.51 0.13 6.31
C ALA A 386 17.87 -0.59 5.00
N TRP A 387 18.07 0.15 3.91
CA TRP A 387 18.49 -0.39 2.64
C TRP A 387 19.98 -0.78 2.64
N ASP A 388 20.84 -0.02 3.32
CA ASP A 388 22.24 -0.40 3.50
C ASP A 388 22.41 -1.70 4.30
N TYR A 389 21.57 -1.92 5.32
CA TYR A 389 21.58 -3.17 6.07
C TYR A 389 21.09 -4.35 5.22
N TYR A 390 20.00 -4.16 4.48
CA TYR A 390 19.44 -5.15 3.56
C TYR A 390 20.46 -5.61 2.51
N ARG A 391 21.18 -4.66 1.89
CA ARG A 391 22.22 -4.95 0.87
C ARG A 391 23.50 -5.59 1.40
N GLN A 392 23.81 -5.44 2.69
CA GLN A 392 24.99 -6.11 3.29
C GLN A 392 24.72 -7.58 3.60
N THR A 393 23.46 -7.98 3.63
CA THR A 393 22.99 -9.29 4.07
C THR A 393 22.42 -10.14 2.93
N HIS A 394 22.47 -9.61 1.71
CA HIS A 394 22.15 -10.24 0.42
C HIS A 394 23.34 -10.04 -0.54
#